data_AF-A0A1W9ZI92-F1
#
_entry.id   AF-A0A1W9ZI92-F1
#
_cell.length_a   1.000
_cell.length_b   1.000
_cell.length_c   1.000
_cell.angle_alpha   90.00
_cell.angle_beta   90.00
_cell.angle_gamma   90.00
#
_symmetry.space_group_name_H-M   'P 1'
#
loop_
_entity.id
_entity.type
_entity.pdbx_description
1 polymer ?
#
loop_
_entity_poly.entity_id
_entity_poly.type
_entity_poly.pdbx_seq_one_letter_code
_entity_poly.pdbx_strand_id
1 'polypeptide(L)'
;MRPLSRYLTEAHPQVLIIAPRTFSTTADTALVNNAVNMAVKNRTRSGSTILHADHGTQFTSWSFGENMRRWGLLGSFGTVGDCFDNAAMESFWARTQVELLNTRRWATTIELAAAMADYIDNFYNAERRHSYLGNISPAEFETLWTFTYSIPQLA
;
A
#
# COMPACT_ATOMS: atom_id res chain seq x y z
N MET A 1 -3.39 5.60 -18.83
CA MET A 1 -2.63 5.29 -17.61
C MET A 1 -2.86 3.82 -17.29
N ARG A 2 -1.84 2.96 -17.33
CA ARG A 2 -1.99 1.60 -16.78
C ARG A 2 -1.99 1.72 -15.25
N PRO A 3 -2.93 1.11 -14.51
CA PRO A 3 -2.99 1.29 -13.07
C PRO A 3 -1.79 0.61 -12.39
N LEU A 4 -1.29 1.25 -11.32
CA LEU A 4 -0.33 0.74 -10.33
C LEU A 4 -0.96 -0.39 -9.47
N SER A 5 -1.61 -1.37 -10.10
CA SER A 5 -2.66 -2.18 -9.46
C SER A 5 -2.19 -3.12 -8.34
N ARG A 6 -0.92 -3.16 -7.91
CA ARG A 6 -0.38 -4.38 -7.27
C ARG A 6 0.64 -4.25 -6.15
N TYR A 7 0.89 -3.06 -5.60
CA TYR A 7 2.22 -2.85 -5.01
C TYR A 7 2.18 -2.38 -3.56
N LEU A 8 2.62 -3.30 -2.68
CA LEU A 8 3.05 -3.14 -1.28
C LEU A 8 1.98 -3.45 -0.20
N THR A 9 2.00 -4.68 0.31
CA THR A 9 1.44 -5.03 1.63
C THR A 9 2.55 -5.42 2.61
N GLU A 10 2.35 -5.16 3.90
CA GLU A 10 3.28 -5.50 4.98
C GLU A 10 2.76 -6.74 5.72
N ALA A 11 3.64 -7.71 6.04
CA ALA A 11 3.22 -8.98 6.65
C ALA A 11 2.79 -8.80 8.11
N HIS A 12 1.48 -8.68 8.28
CA HIS A 12 0.64 -9.03 9.43
C HIS A 12 0.58 -8.12 10.68
N PRO A 13 -0.64 -7.84 11.21
CA PRO A 13 -1.97 -8.03 10.62
C PRO A 13 -2.62 -6.70 10.19
N GLN A 14 -3.24 -6.77 9.02
CA GLN A 14 -4.38 -5.96 8.53
C GLN A 14 -4.07 -4.64 7.79
N VAL A 15 -3.76 -4.82 6.51
CA VAL A 15 -4.19 -4.01 5.34
C VAL A 15 -4.21 -2.49 5.57
N LEU A 16 -3.04 -1.92 5.86
CA LEU A 16 -2.81 -0.52 5.52
C LEU A 16 -2.20 -0.46 4.12
N ILE A 17 -3.05 -0.16 3.15
CA ILE A 17 -2.66 0.01 1.75
C ILE A 17 -1.66 1.15 1.67
N ILE A 18 -0.41 0.80 1.42
CA ILE A 18 0.62 1.78 1.06
C ILE A 18 0.37 2.11 -0.40
N ALA A 19 -0.72 2.83 -0.67
CA ALA A 19 -0.91 3.37 -2.00
C ALA A 19 0.22 4.39 -2.21
N PRO A 20 1.05 4.22 -3.26
CA PRO A 20 2.18 5.09 -3.49
C PRO A 20 1.68 6.53 -3.59
N ARG A 21 2.20 7.45 -2.76
CA ARG A 21 2.11 8.91 -3.03
C ARG A 21 2.97 9.33 -4.22
N THR A 22 3.57 8.37 -4.92
CA THR A 22 4.27 8.59 -6.17
C THR A 22 3.38 8.20 -7.34
N PHE A 23 3.21 9.13 -8.25
CA PHE A 23 2.37 8.99 -9.42
C PHE A 23 3.23 9.21 -10.65
N SER A 24 3.15 8.29 -11.61
CA SER A 24 3.77 8.45 -12.91
C SER A 24 2.80 8.00 -13.99
N THR A 25 3.02 8.52 -15.20
CA THR A 25 2.34 8.06 -16.41
C THR A 25 2.94 6.74 -16.93
N THR A 26 4.13 6.37 -16.46
CA THR A 26 4.86 5.13 -16.79
C THR A 26 4.92 4.17 -15.60
N ALA A 27 4.63 2.89 -15.83
CA ALA A 27 4.81 1.84 -14.82
C ALA A 27 6.24 1.26 -14.95
N ASP A 28 7.21 1.89 -14.29
CA ASP A 28 8.63 1.50 -14.31
C ASP A 28 9.17 1.22 -12.90
N THR A 29 10.39 0.66 -12.84
CA THR A 29 11.06 0.35 -11.57
C THR A 29 11.32 1.60 -10.71
N ALA A 30 11.53 2.77 -11.33
CA ALA A 30 11.82 4.00 -10.60
C ALA A 30 10.60 4.44 -9.77
N LEU A 31 9.41 4.38 -10.35
CA LEU A 31 8.14 4.62 -9.66
C LEU A 31 7.98 3.69 -8.45
N VAL A 32 8.22 2.40 -8.64
CA VAL A 32 8.10 1.40 -7.57
C VAL A 32 9.11 1.67 -6.45
N ASN A 33 10.36 1.99 -6.79
CA ASN A 33 11.38 2.33 -5.80
C ASN A 33 11.04 3.60 -5.02
N ASN A 34 10.50 4.61 -5.69
CA ASN A 34 10.04 5.83 -5.05
C ASN A 34 8.89 5.55 -4.08
N ALA A 35 7.98 4.64 -4.43
CA ALA A 35 6.90 4.22 -3.54
C ALA A 35 7.44 3.63 -2.24
N VAL A 36 8.37 2.68 -2.35
CA VAL A 36 9.03 2.06 -1.19
C VAL A 36 9.76 3.10 -0.35
N ASN A 37 10.52 4.00 -0.99
CA ASN A 37 11.27 5.05 -0.30
C ASN A 37 10.36 5.97 0.50
N MET A 38 9.20 6.34 -0.04
CA MET A 38 8.23 7.17 0.67
C MET A 38 7.56 6.41 1.82
N ALA A 39 7.21 5.14 1.59
CA ALA A 39 6.60 4.29 2.59
C ALA A 39 7.49 4.12 3.84
N VAL A 40 8.77 3.81 3.62
CA VAL A 40 9.72 3.61 4.70
C VAL A 40 9.99 4.90 5.49
N LYS A 41 10.00 6.06 4.82
CA LYS A 41 10.20 7.36 5.48
C LYS A 41 9.01 7.81 6.33
N ASN A 42 7.80 7.41 5.96
CA ASN A 42 6.57 7.87 6.58
C ASN A 42 6.06 6.93 7.68
N ARG A 43 6.73 5.80 7.94
CA ARG A 43 6.31 4.82 8.95
C ARG A 43 7.38 4.60 10.02
N THR A 44 6.92 4.51 11.27
CA THR A 44 7.70 3.95 12.36
C THR A 44 7.68 2.43 12.25
N ARG A 45 8.85 1.81 12.15
CA ARG A 45 8.97 0.35 11.97
C ARG A 45 9.55 -0.27 13.23
N SER A 46 8.90 -1.29 13.75
CA SER A 46 9.42 -2.15 14.83
C SER A 46 9.67 -3.56 14.31
N GLY A 47 10.94 -3.96 14.20
CA GLY A 47 11.33 -5.30 13.76
C GLY A 47 11.47 -5.45 12.23
N SER A 48 11.44 -6.70 11.77
CA SER A 48 11.57 -7.06 10.36
C SER A 48 10.28 -6.78 9.59
N THR A 49 10.29 -5.81 8.68
CA THR A 49 9.18 -5.55 7.76
C THR A 49 9.29 -6.44 6.53
N ILE A 50 8.22 -7.16 6.23
CA ILE A 50 8.07 -7.88 4.97
C ILE A 50 7.36 -6.98 3.96
N LEU A 51 7.88 -6.92 2.74
CA LEU A 51 7.27 -6.26 1.60
C LEU A 51 6.67 -7.33 0.70
N HIS A 52 5.36 -7.31 0.54
CA HIS A 52 4.68 -8.15 -0.44
C HIS A 52 4.60 -7.43 -1.78
N ALA A 53 5.04 -8.13 -2.81
CA ALA A 53 4.99 -7.70 -4.20
C ALA A 53 4.58 -8.86 -5.10
N ASP A 54 3.96 -8.53 -6.23
CA ASP A 54 3.68 -9.54 -7.26
C ASP A 54 4.96 -9.89 -8.06
N HIS A 55 4.81 -10.78 -9.04
CA HIS A 55 5.87 -11.16 -9.99
C HIS A 55 6.00 -10.18 -11.18
N GLY A 56 5.62 -8.93 -11.01
CA GLY A 56 5.78 -7.89 -12.02
C GLY A 56 7.25 -7.69 -12.38
N THR A 57 7.53 -7.38 -13.65
CA THR A 57 8.91 -7.15 -14.13
C THR A 57 9.64 -6.03 -13.37
N GLN A 58 8.89 -5.05 -12.84
CA GLN A 58 9.43 -3.97 -12.02
C GLN A 58 9.89 -4.48 -10.64
N PHE A 59 9.17 -5.44 -10.06
CA PHE A 59 9.36 -6.01 -8.72
C PHE A 59 10.42 -7.12 -8.70
N THR A 60 10.70 -7.70 -9.86
CA THR A 60 11.77 -8.68 -10.06
C THR A 60 13.07 -8.04 -10.56
N SER A 61 13.08 -6.72 -10.75
CA SER A 61 14.26 -6.00 -11.23
C SER A 61 15.37 -5.92 -10.17
N TRP A 62 16.63 -5.91 -10.63
CA TRP A 62 17.79 -5.78 -9.75
C TRP A 62 17.71 -4.53 -8.87
N SER A 63 17.37 -3.38 -9.47
CA SER A 63 17.29 -2.11 -8.76
C SER A 63 16.21 -2.12 -7.67
N PHE A 64 15.12 -2.86 -7.84
CA PHE A 64 14.13 -3.04 -6.79
C PHE A 64 14.66 -3.91 -5.63
N GLY A 65 15.30 -5.03 -5.95
CA GLY A 65 15.95 -5.90 -4.95
C GLY A 65 17.01 -5.17 -4.12
N GLU A 66 17.82 -4.32 -4.75
CA GLU A 66 18.81 -3.48 -4.07
C GLU A 66 18.14 -2.45 -3.14
N ASN A 67 17.07 -1.81 -3.60
CA ASN A 67 16.33 -0.85 -2.78
C ASN A 67 15.69 -1.50 -1.56
N MET A 68 15.14 -2.71 -1.69
CA MET A 68 14.63 -3.46 -0.54
C MET A 68 15.73 -3.77 0.49
N ARG A 69 16.89 -4.26 0.03
CA ARG A 69 18.03 -4.54 0.92
C ARG A 69 18.50 -3.29 1.64
N ARG A 70 18.56 -2.15 0.96
CA ARG A 70 18.95 -0.85 1.54
C ARG A 70 18.08 -0.48 2.75
N TRP A 71 16.78 -0.78 2.70
CA TRP A 71 15.84 -0.48 3.78
C TRP A 71 15.60 -1.66 4.74
N GLY A 72 16.38 -2.74 4.64
CA GLY A 72 16.21 -3.93 5.47
C GLY A 72 14.83 -4.57 5.30
N LEU A 73 14.26 -4.51 4.10
CA LEU A 73 12.97 -5.09 3.75
C LEU A 73 13.14 -6.55 3.33
N LEU A 74 12.29 -7.43 3.85
CA LEU A 74 12.21 -8.82 3.42
C LEU A 74 11.15 -8.93 2.31
N GLY A 75 11.56 -9.27 1.09
CA GLY A 75 10.61 -9.46 -0.01
C GLY A 75 9.84 -10.77 0.16
N SER A 76 8.51 -10.69 0.22
CA SER A 76 7.60 -11.81 0.00
C SER A 76 7.01 -11.66 -1.40
N PHE A 77 7.61 -12.37 -2.35
CA PHE A 77 7.02 -12.53 -3.67
C PHE A 77 6.15 -13.77 -3.58
N GLY A 78 4.84 -13.58 -3.42
CA GLY A 78 3.91 -14.67 -3.10
C GLY A 78 4.11 -15.90 -4.00
N THR A 79 3.79 -17.08 -3.47
CA THR A 79 3.71 -18.30 -4.28
C THR A 79 2.76 -18.05 -5.46
N VAL A 80 3.07 -18.57 -6.65
CA VAL A 80 2.18 -18.43 -7.82
C VAL A 80 0.81 -19.00 -7.44
N GLY A 81 -0.19 -18.14 -7.22
CA GLY A 81 -1.55 -18.53 -6.87
C GLY A 81 -2.07 -18.10 -5.49
N ASP A 82 -1.30 -17.40 -4.65
CA ASP A 82 -1.84 -16.85 -3.39
C ASP A 82 -2.75 -15.63 -3.67
N CYS A 83 -4.02 -15.92 -3.92
CA CYS A 83 -5.05 -14.95 -4.27
C CYS A 83 -5.37 -13.95 -3.15
N PHE A 84 -5.07 -14.29 -1.89
CA PHE A 84 -5.46 -13.49 -0.72
C PHE A 84 -4.70 -12.16 -0.61
N ASP A 85 -3.38 -12.16 -0.84
CA ASP A 85 -2.56 -10.95 -0.77
C ASP A 85 -2.93 -9.96 -1.87
N ASN A 86 -3.21 -10.48 -3.07
CA ASN A 86 -3.62 -9.67 -4.21
C ASN A 86 -5.08 -9.20 -4.09
N ALA A 87 -5.97 -9.98 -3.46
CA ALA A 87 -7.39 -9.63 -3.31
C ALA A 87 -7.61 -8.31 -2.55
N ALA A 88 -6.78 -8.00 -1.56
CA ALA A 88 -6.84 -6.73 -0.84
C ALA A 88 -6.53 -5.53 -1.77
N MET A 89 -5.49 -5.65 -2.61
CA MET A 89 -5.14 -4.60 -3.59
C MET A 89 -6.17 -4.51 -4.71
N GLU A 90 -6.69 -5.64 -5.18
CA GLU A 90 -7.73 -5.65 -6.21
C GLU A 90 -9.01 -4.97 -5.69
N SER A 91 -9.41 -5.25 -4.46
CA SER A 91 -10.57 -4.62 -3.82
C SER A 91 -10.39 -3.11 -3.67
N PHE A 92 -9.19 -2.66 -3.31
CA PHE A 92 -8.84 -1.26 -3.26
C PHE A 92 -8.98 -0.58 -4.61
N TRP A 93 -8.32 -1.12 -5.64
CA TRP A 93 -8.34 -0.50 -6.97
C TRP A 93 -9.72 -0.49 -7.61
N ALA A 94 -10.49 -1.57 -7.45
CA ALA A 94 -11.88 -1.61 -7.88
C ALA A 94 -12.69 -0.49 -7.22
N ARG A 95 -12.41 -0.19 -5.94
CA ARG A 95 -13.13 0.83 -5.20
C ARG A 95 -12.68 2.24 -5.52
N THR A 96 -11.38 2.50 -5.62
CA THR A 96 -10.84 3.78 -6.06
C THR A 96 -11.34 4.15 -7.46
N GLN A 97 -11.51 3.16 -8.35
CA GLN A 97 -12.10 3.39 -9.66
C GLN A 97 -13.51 3.97 -9.54
N VAL A 98 -14.38 3.33 -8.76
CA VAL A 98 -15.79 3.73 -8.63
C VAL A 98 -15.93 5.04 -7.85
N GLU A 99 -15.20 5.19 -6.74
CA GLU A 99 -15.41 6.29 -5.79
C GLU A 99 -14.60 7.56 -6.11
N LEU A 100 -13.55 7.44 -6.93
CA LEU A 100 -12.71 8.59 -7.30
C LEU A 100 -12.56 8.71 -8.81
N LEU A 101 -11.94 7.71 -9.47
CA LEU A 101 -11.45 7.88 -10.83
C LEU A 101 -12.58 8.09 -11.84
N ASN A 102 -13.70 7.38 -11.67
CA ASN A 102 -14.84 7.39 -12.59
C ASN A 102 -15.87 8.48 -12.25
N THR A 103 -15.67 9.25 -11.18
CA THR A 103 -16.64 10.29 -10.75
C THR A 103 -16.64 11.50 -11.66
N ARG A 104 -15.49 11.81 -12.28
CA ARG A 104 -15.32 12.97 -13.16
C ARG A 104 -14.17 12.77 -14.13
N ARG A 105 -14.12 13.63 -15.16
CA ARG A 105 -12.94 13.75 -16.02
C ARG A 105 -11.89 14.63 -15.33
N TRP A 106 -10.64 14.22 -15.48
CA TRP A 106 -9.48 14.91 -14.90
C TRP A 106 -8.77 15.69 -15.99
N ALA A 107 -8.50 16.98 -15.75
CA ALA A 107 -7.89 17.84 -16.76
C ALA A 107 -6.38 17.59 -16.87
N THR A 108 -5.73 17.25 -15.75
CA THR A 108 -4.29 17.02 -15.69
C THR A 108 -3.94 15.81 -14.82
N THR A 109 -2.76 15.23 -15.06
CA THR A 109 -2.20 14.17 -14.22
C THR A 109 -1.86 14.66 -12.82
N ILE A 110 -1.51 15.94 -12.66
CA ILE A 110 -1.22 16.56 -11.36
C ILE A 110 -2.49 16.66 -10.52
N GLU A 111 -3.59 17.10 -11.13
CA GLU A 111 -4.89 17.15 -10.46
C GLU A 111 -5.34 15.76 -9.99
N LEU A 112 -5.20 14.76 -10.86
CA LEU A 112 -5.51 13.38 -10.51
C LEU A 112 -4.61 12.86 -9.38
N ALA A 113 -3.30 13.11 -9.44
CA ALA A 113 -2.35 12.71 -8.40
C ALA A 113 -2.68 13.34 -7.04
N ALA A 114 -3.02 14.64 -7.03
CA ALA A 114 -3.44 15.34 -5.82
C ALA A 114 -4.73 14.74 -5.23
N ALA A 115 -5.73 14.48 -6.06
CA ALA A 115 -6.98 13.89 -5.60
C ALA A 115 -6.82 12.42 -5.18
N MET A 116 -5.91 11.67 -5.80
CA MET A 116 -5.55 10.33 -5.35
C MET A 116 -4.89 10.38 -3.96
N ALA A 117 -3.92 11.28 -3.75
CA ALA A 117 -3.28 11.45 -2.46
C ALA A 117 -4.30 11.82 -1.36
N ASP A 118 -5.17 12.79 -1.65
CA ASP A 118 -6.26 13.20 -0.76
C ASP A 118 -7.22 12.03 -0.44
N TYR A 119 -7.65 11.29 -1.47
CA TYR A 119 -8.51 10.12 -1.30
C TYR A 119 -7.85 9.05 -0.41
N ILE A 120 -6.55 8.80 -0.57
CA ILE A 120 -5.84 7.80 0.24
C ILE A 120 -5.70 8.27 1.69
N ASP A 121 -5.17 9.49 1.89
CA ASP A 121 -4.77 9.97 3.20
C ASP A 121 -5.98 10.40 4.05
N ASN A 122 -6.91 11.16 3.47
CA ASN A 122 -7.98 11.83 4.21
C ASN A 122 -9.30 11.05 4.19
N PHE A 123 -9.53 10.19 3.20
CA PHE A 123 -10.76 9.41 3.11
C PHE A 123 -10.55 7.92 3.38
N TYR A 124 -9.70 7.25 2.60
CA TYR A 124 -9.51 5.80 2.68
C TYR A 124 -8.88 5.36 4.00
N ASN A 125 -7.78 5.99 4.42
CA ASN A 125 -7.10 5.59 5.64
C ASN A 125 -7.77 6.15 6.91
N ALA A 126 -8.29 7.38 6.84
CA ALA A 126 -8.83 8.06 8.02
C ALA A 126 -10.29 7.70 8.33
N GLU A 127 -11.17 7.66 7.32
CA GLU A 127 -12.62 7.63 7.54
C GLU A 127 -13.29 6.34 7.06
N ARG A 128 -12.73 5.71 6.02
CA ARG A 128 -13.40 4.61 5.34
C ARG A 128 -13.45 3.36 6.20
N ARG A 129 -14.66 2.87 6.44
CA ARG A 129 -14.89 1.62 7.18
C ARG A 129 -14.76 0.40 6.28
N HIS A 130 -14.05 -0.61 6.77
CA HIS A 130 -13.88 -1.89 6.09
C HIS A 130 -14.53 -3.01 6.88
N SER A 131 -15.46 -3.75 6.26
CA SER A 131 -16.12 -4.90 6.90
C SER A 131 -15.11 -5.95 7.39
N TYR A 132 -14.02 -6.15 6.65
CA TYR A 132 -12.92 -7.03 7.02
C TYR A 132 -12.21 -6.59 8.31
N LEU A 133 -12.14 -5.29 8.60
CA LEU A 133 -11.52 -4.74 9.80
C LEU A 133 -12.49 -4.67 10.99
N GLY A 134 -13.69 -5.23 10.90
CA GLY A 134 -14.73 -5.04 11.92
C GLY A 134 -15.50 -3.73 11.77
N ASN A 135 -15.56 -3.18 10.55
CA ASN A 135 -16.29 -1.96 10.19
C ASN A 135 -15.72 -0.67 10.83
N ILE A 136 -14.40 -0.63 11.01
CA ILE A 136 -13.63 0.56 11.44
C ILE A 136 -12.66 0.99 10.34
N SER A 137 -12.08 2.19 10.46
CA SER A 137 -11.10 2.67 9.49
C SER A 137 -9.71 2.05 9.68
N PRO A 138 -8.85 2.06 8.64
CA PRO A 138 -7.47 1.56 8.77
C PRO A 138 -6.68 2.28 9.87
N ALA A 139 -6.83 3.59 10.02
CA ALA A 139 -6.17 4.37 11.06
C ALA A 139 -6.68 4.04 12.47
N GLU A 140 -7.99 3.84 12.63
CA GLU A 140 -8.58 3.38 13.89
C GLU A 140 -8.08 1.98 14.25
N PHE A 141 -8.04 1.08 13.26
CA PHE A 141 -7.52 -0.27 13.43
C PHE A 141 -6.06 -0.26 13.89
N GLU A 142 -5.18 0.52 13.24
CA GLU A 142 -3.77 0.63 13.60
C GLU A 142 -3.57 1.17 15.02
N THR A 143 -4.38 2.14 15.43
CA THR A 143 -4.35 2.71 16.78
C THR A 143 -4.72 1.65 17.84
N LEU A 144 -5.81 0.91 17.60
CA LEU A 144 -6.28 -0.16 18.49
C LEU A 144 -5.26 -1.31 18.56
N TRP A 145 -4.67 -1.66 17.43
CA TRP A 145 -3.68 -2.73 17.35
C TRP A 145 -2.39 -2.34 18.09
N THR A 146 -1.88 -1.13 17.83
CA THR A 146 -0.71 -0.60 18.53
C THR A 146 -0.94 -0.58 20.03
N PHE A 147 -2.11 -0.11 20.50
CA PHE A 147 -2.46 -0.15 21.91
C PHE A 147 -2.47 -1.58 22.48
N THR A 148 -3.06 -2.54 21.76
CA THR A 148 -3.21 -3.93 22.21
C THR A 148 -1.87 -4.68 22.30
N TYR A 149 -0.95 -4.41 21.36
CA TYR A 149 0.34 -5.11 21.28
C TYR A 149 1.52 -4.31 21.88
N SER A 150 1.31 -3.07 22.32
CA SER A 150 2.32 -2.29 23.07
C SER A 150 2.24 -2.47 24.58
N ILE A 151 1.21 -3.13 25.10
CA ILE A 151 1.19 -3.59 26.51
C ILE A 151 2.08 -4.84 26.56
N PRO A 152 3.20 -4.84 27.32
CA PRO A 152 3.91 -6.08 27.58
C PRO A 152 2.90 -7.02 28.24
N GLN A 153 2.59 -8.15 27.60
CA GLN A 153 1.88 -9.22 28.25
C GLN A 153 2.72 -9.60 29.47
N LEU A 154 2.29 -9.15 30.66
CA LEU A 154 2.84 -9.57 31.92
C LEU A 154 2.57 -11.07 32.06
N ALA A 155 3.57 -11.86 31.68
CA ALA A 155 3.74 -13.25 32.09
C ALA A 155 4.78 -13.29 33.21
#